data_AF-X1PNQ6-F1
#
_entry.id   AF-X1PNQ6-F1
#
_cell.length_a   1.000
_cell.length_b   1.000
_cell.length_c   1.000
_cell.angle_alpha   90.00
_cell.angle_beta   90.00
_cell.angle_gamma   90.00
#
_symmetry.space_group_name_H-M   'P 1'
#
loop_
_entity.id
_entity.type
_entity.pdbx_description
1 polymer ?
#
loop_
_entity_poly.entity_id
_entity_poly.type
_entity_poly.pdbx_seq_one_letter_code
_entity_poly.pdbx_strand_id
1 'polypeptide(L)'
;MKGKLTIDSNVLDEANKFLTKKSNPVIDEIIKIVEKYGGPKKINDLAQKNGKIGILMEKLQHKKPEYIDQLNWLIEQRDEKKFISMDEYKNKINASKDMIDESYKVTLEISSLHYFPWLISQAKQSIERGELMPSRFIRVRFMKEQEEDGDLLATISAMKILGSTWVESLDTKGTDGSNLHLGGAETIT
;
A
#
# COMPACT_ATOMS: atom_id res chain seq x y z
N MET A 1 13.33 27.11 -18.03
CA MET A 1 12.67 25.78 -18.08
C MET A 1 11.52 25.64 -17.07
N LYS A 2 11.68 26.02 -15.79
CA LYS A 2 10.62 25.86 -14.77
C LYS A 2 9.26 26.46 -15.14
N GLY A 3 9.21 27.62 -15.82
CA GLY A 3 7.95 28.25 -16.26
C GLY A 3 7.16 27.47 -17.33
N LYS A 4 7.76 26.46 -17.98
CA LYS A 4 7.04 25.54 -18.90
C LYS A 4 6.36 24.38 -18.16
N LEU A 5 6.63 24.23 -16.86
CA LEU A 5 5.98 23.24 -16.00
C LEU A 5 4.68 23.78 -15.38
N THR A 6 4.41 25.08 -15.54
CA THR A 6 3.18 25.70 -15.05
C THR A 6 1.99 25.13 -15.81
N ILE A 7 1.06 24.52 -15.10
CA ILE A 7 -0.21 24.07 -15.66
C ILE A 7 -1.02 25.32 -16.00
N ASP A 8 -1.49 25.42 -17.24
CA ASP A 8 -2.33 26.53 -17.70
C ASP A 8 -3.62 26.58 -16.87
N SER A 9 -3.97 27.75 -16.35
CA SER A 9 -5.19 27.95 -15.56
C SER A 9 -6.45 27.60 -16.35
N ASN A 10 -6.45 27.80 -17.67
CA ASN A 10 -7.58 27.42 -18.51
C ASN A 10 -7.85 25.91 -18.47
N VAL A 11 -6.80 25.08 -18.38
CA VAL A 11 -6.94 23.62 -18.27
C VAL A 11 -7.59 23.24 -16.93
N LEU A 12 -7.20 23.92 -15.85
CA LEU A 12 -7.82 23.72 -14.54
C LEU A 12 -9.28 24.16 -14.53
N ASP A 13 -9.60 25.28 -15.18
CA ASP A 13 -10.97 25.80 -15.29
C ASP A 13 -11.88 24.86 -16.09
N GLU A 14 -11.38 24.30 -17.20
CA GLU A 14 -12.09 23.29 -17.98
C GLU A 14 -12.34 22.01 -17.17
N ALA A 15 -11.34 21.53 -16.43
CA ALA A 15 -11.48 20.38 -15.55
C ALA A 15 -12.54 20.63 -14.47
N ASN A 16 -12.48 21.77 -13.79
CA ASN A 16 -13.47 22.15 -12.78
C ASN A 16 -14.87 22.23 -13.39
N LYS A 17 -15.03 22.88 -14.55
CA LYS A 17 -16.31 23.00 -15.24
C LYS A 17 -16.91 21.64 -15.58
N PHE A 18 -16.09 20.67 -15.98
CA PHE A 18 -16.55 19.29 -16.19
C PHE A 18 -16.97 18.63 -14.87
N LEU A 19 -16.09 18.64 -13.86
CA LEU A 19 -16.30 17.96 -12.58
C LEU A 19 -17.51 18.50 -11.81
N THR A 20 -17.82 19.80 -11.93
CA THR A 20 -18.91 20.46 -11.19
C THR A 20 -20.16 20.72 -12.04
N LYS A 21 -20.25 20.14 -13.24
CA LYS A 21 -21.42 20.30 -14.10
C LYS A 21 -22.67 19.75 -13.41
N LYS A 22 -23.77 20.52 -13.38
CA LYS A 22 -25.02 20.17 -12.69
C LYS A 22 -25.58 18.78 -13.06
N SER A 23 -25.31 18.32 -14.28
CA SER A 23 -25.57 16.95 -14.70
C SER A 23 -24.28 16.42 -15.34
N ASN A 24 -23.65 15.48 -14.65
CA ASN A 24 -22.45 14.78 -15.10
C ASN A 24 -22.64 13.29 -14.77
N PRO A 25 -23.14 12.48 -15.71
CA PRO A 25 -23.44 11.07 -15.45
C PRO A 25 -22.28 10.28 -14.83
N VAL A 26 -21.03 10.59 -15.17
CA VAL A 26 -19.86 9.91 -14.61
C VAL A 26 -19.66 10.28 -13.14
N ILE A 27 -19.64 11.58 -12.83
CA ILE A 27 -19.43 12.06 -11.46
C ILE A 27 -20.65 11.76 -10.58
N ASP A 28 -21.85 11.89 -11.11
CA ASP A 28 -23.10 11.64 -10.39
C ASP A 28 -23.17 10.16 -9.95
N GLU A 29 -22.79 9.20 -10.80
CA GLU A 29 -22.75 7.78 -10.43
C GLU A 29 -21.64 7.48 -9.41
N ILE A 30 -20.45 8.08 -9.55
CA ILE A 30 -19.38 7.95 -8.55
C ILE A 30 -19.84 8.47 -7.18
N ILE A 31 -20.47 9.64 -7.15
CA ILE A 31 -21.03 10.22 -5.92
C ILE A 31 -22.08 9.28 -5.32
N LYS A 32 -23.01 8.74 -6.11
CA LYS A 32 -24.01 7.77 -5.61
C LYS A 32 -23.35 6.55 -4.96
N ILE A 33 -22.29 6.01 -5.56
CA ILE A 33 -21.54 4.88 -4.99
C ILE A 33 -20.93 5.28 -3.64
N VAL A 34 -20.24 6.43 -3.57
CA VAL A 34 -19.60 6.90 -2.34
C VAL A 34 -20.62 7.22 -1.24
N GLU A 35 -21.74 7.86 -1.58
CA GLU A 35 -22.82 8.21 -0.66
C GLU A 35 -23.55 6.99 -0.12
N LYS A 36 -23.65 5.88 -0.90
CA LYS A 36 -24.16 4.59 -0.39
C LYS A 36 -23.41 4.11 0.85
N TYR A 37 -22.12 4.45 0.97
CA TYR A 37 -21.28 4.12 2.13
C TYR A 37 -21.18 5.27 3.16
N GLY A 38 -21.96 6.35 2.96
CA GLY A 38 -22.08 7.51 3.86
C GLY A 38 -21.01 8.58 3.68
N GLY A 39 -20.42 8.65 2.49
CA GLY A 39 -19.53 9.75 2.10
C GLY A 39 -18.07 9.57 2.51
N PRO A 40 -17.15 10.39 1.96
CA PRO A 40 -15.71 10.23 2.17
C PRO A 40 -15.31 10.30 3.65
N LYS A 41 -15.92 11.20 4.42
CA LYS A 41 -15.62 11.37 5.85
C LYS A 41 -15.91 10.08 6.62
N LYS A 42 -17.11 9.51 6.48
CA LYS A 42 -17.50 8.29 7.19
C LYS A 42 -16.64 7.10 6.77
N ILE A 43 -16.34 6.98 5.47
CA ILE A 43 -15.46 5.92 4.96
C ILE A 43 -14.08 6.02 5.63
N ASN A 44 -13.49 7.21 5.66
CA ASN A 44 -12.17 7.44 6.27
C ASN A 44 -12.18 7.22 7.78
N ASP A 45 -13.20 7.68 8.49
CA ASP A 45 -13.36 7.46 9.93
C ASP A 45 -13.48 5.96 10.25
N LEU A 46 -14.25 5.20 9.46
CA LEU A 46 -14.37 3.75 9.58
C LEU A 46 -13.05 3.05 9.24
N ALA A 47 -12.33 3.49 8.22
CA ALA A 47 -11.02 2.95 7.86
C ALA A 47 -10.01 3.16 8.99
N GLN A 48 -9.97 4.35 9.60
CA GLN A 48 -9.08 4.65 10.72
C GLN A 48 -9.45 3.81 11.96
N LYS A 49 -10.74 3.72 12.28
CA LYS A 49 -11.22 2.91 13.41
C LYS A 49 -10.91 1.43 13.21
N ASN A 50 -11.30 0.86 12.08
CA ASN A 50 -11.15 -0.57 11.79
C ASN A 50 -9.71 -0.97 11.48
N GLY A 51 -8.88 -0.01 11.07
CA GLY A 51 -7.46 -0.20 10.82
C GLY A 51 -6.58 -0.14 12.08
N LYS A 52 -7.14 -0.10 13.29
CA LYS A 52 -6.34 -0.23 14.51
C LYS A 52 -5.82 -1.66 14.63
N ILE A 53 -4.54 -1.83 15.00
CA ILE A 53 -3.88 -3.15 15.06
C ILE A 53 -4.69 -4.13 15.90
N GLY A 54 -5.18 -3.75 17.09
CA GLY A 54 -5.99 -4.63 17.93
C GLY A 54 -7.26 -5.16 17.25
N ILE A 55 -7.96 -4.31 16.48
CA ILE A 55 -9.17 -4.72 15.75
C ILE A 55 -8.81 -5.63 14.57
N LEU A 56 -7.70 -5.34 13.88
CA LEU A 56 -7.23 -6.18 12.78
C LEU A 56 -6.81 -7.58 13.28
N MET A 57 -6.06 -7.63 14.37
CA MET A 57 -5.63 -8.87 15.03
C MET A 57 -6.82 -9.68 15.54
N GLU A 58 -7.83 -9.04 16.16
CA GLU A 58 -9.06 -9.71 16.59
C GLU A 58 -9.81 -10.35 15.40
N LYS A 59 -10.00 -9.62 14.31
CA LYS A 59 -10.63 -10.16 13.10
C LYS A 59 -9.82 -11.30 12.50
N LEU A 60 -8.49 -11.16 12.49
CA LEU A 60 -7.59 -12.17 11.95
C LEU A 60 -7.60 -13.44 12.81
N GLN A 61 -7.70 -13.33 14.14
CA GLN A 61 -7.82 -14.48 15.05
C GLN A 61 -8.99 -15.39 14.67
N HIS A 62 -10.13 -14.81 14.27
CA HIS A 62 -11.29 -15.57 13.84
C HIS A 62 -11.17 -16.14 12.44
N LYS A 63 -10.39 -15.50 11.57
CA LYS A 63 -10.33 -15.81 10.14
C LYS A 63 -9.16 -16.74 9.76
N LYS A 64 -7.99 -16.47 10.30
CA LYS A 64 -6.73 -17.15 9.99
C LYS A 64 -5.80 -17.11 11.22
N PRO A 65 -6.13 -17.85 12.29
CA PRO A 65 -5.42 -17.77 13.58
C PRO A 65 -3.93 -18.13 13.48
N GLU A 66 -3.54 -18.97 12.51
CA GLU A 66 -2.14 -19.34 12.24
C GLU A 66 -1.20 -18.15 11.99
N TYR A 67 -1.72 -17.00 11.55
CA TYR A 67 -0.92 -15.80 11.29
C TYR A 67 -0.70 -14.92 12.53
N ILE A 68 -1.44 -15.14 13.61
CA ILE A 68 -1.36 -14.33 14.83
C ILE A 68 0.00 -14.49 15.51
N ASP A 69 0.50 -15.71 15.62
CA ASP A 69 1.80 -15.99 16.23
C ASP A 69 2.94 -15.33 15.43
N GLN A 70 2.82 -15.31 14.10
CA GLN A 70 3.81 -14.65 13.24
C GLN A 70 3.79 -13.12 13.40
N LEU A 71 2.62 -12.52 13.63
CA LEU A 71 2.50 -11.08 13.90
C LEU A 71 2.99 -10.72 15.31
N ASN A 72 2.71 -11.56 16.31
CA ASN A 72 3.25 -11.39 17.65
C ASN A 72 4.79 -11.47 17.65
N TRP A 73 5.35 -12.44 16.93
CA TRP A 73 6.79 -12.52 16.70
C TRP A 73 7.34 -11.24 16.05
N LEU A 74 6.65 -10.68 15.04
CA LEU A 74 7.08 -9.46 14.38
C LEU A 74 7.06 -8.23 15.32
N ILE A 75 6.05 -8.15 16.20
CA ILE A 75 5.96 -7.11 17.25
C ILE A 75 7.16 -7.23 18.19
N GLU A 76 7.47 -8.43 18.67
CA GLU A 76 8.62 -8.69 19.53
C GLU A 76 9.93 -8.27 18.86
N GLN A 77 10.15 -8.66 17.59
CA GLN A 77 11.38 -8.29 16.88
C GLN A 77 11.53 -6.77 16.71
N ARG A 78 10.43 -6.06 16.48
CA ARG A 78 10.42 -4.59 16.41
C ARG A 78 10.73 -3.98 17.77
N ASP A 79 10.04 -4.43 18.82
CA ASP A 79 10.13 -3.84 20.16
C ASP A 79 11.51 -4.09 20.78
N GLU A 80 12.12 -5.24 20.50
CA GLU A 80 13.50 -5.56 20.84
C GLU A 80 14.55 -4.92 19.92
N LYS A 81 14.13 -4.12 18.93
CA LYS A 81 15.00 -3.44 17.95
C LYS A 81 15.97 -4.38 17.24
N LYS A 82 15.47 -5.56 16.81
CA LYS A 82 16.29 -6.57 16.10
C LYS A 82 16.65 -6.20 14.67
N PHE A 83 15.88 -5.31 14.07
CA PHE A 83 16.17 -4.80 12.73
C PHE A 83 17.33 -3.82 12.78
N ILE A 84 18.29 -3.98 11.88
CA ILE A 84 19.44 -3.08 11.76
C ILE A 84 18.98 -1.66 11.45
N SER A 85 19.54 -0.66 12.13
CA SER A 85 19.31 0.74 11.80
C SER A 85 20.06 1.13 10.52
N MET A 86 19.66 2.25 9.89
CA MET A 86 20.37 2.78 8.72
C MET A 86 21.85 3.08 9.03
N ASP A 87 22.13 3.61 10.22
CA ASP A 87 23.50 3.96 10.63
C ASP A 87 24.35 2.70 10.86
N GLU A 88 23.80 1.69 11.52
CA GLU A 88 24.48 0.39 11.68
C GLU A 88 24.71 -0.29 10.33
N TYR A 89 23.75 -0.20 9.39
CA TYR A 89 23.90 -0.75 8.05
C TYR A 89 25.01 -0.03 7.26
N LYS A 90 25.06 1.30 7.29
CA LYS A 90 26.14 2.10 6.69
C LYS A 90 27.51 1.69 7.22
N ASN A 91 27.63 1.53 8.53
CA ASN A 91 28.87 1.09 9.17
C ASN A 91 29.26 -0.32 8.72
N LYS A 92 28.30 -1.25 8.66
CA LYS A 92 28.53 -2.62 8.23
C LYS A 92 29.08 -2.73 6.80
N ILE A 93 28.58 -1.91 5.87
CA ILE A 93 29.03 -1.94 4.47
C ILE A 93 30.23 -1.01 4.21
N ASN A 94 30.76 -0.34 5.24
CA ASN A 94 31.76 0.72 5.11
C ASN A 94 31.36 1.78 4.06
N ALA A 95 30.09 2.24 4.13
CA ALA A 95 29.54 3.20 3.19
C ALA A 95 30.36 4.49 3.20
N SER A 96 30.71 5.00 2.01
CA SER A 96 31.20 6.37 1.91
C SER A 96 30.07 7.37 2.22
N LYS A 97 30.42 8.58 2.67
CA LYS A 97 29.43 9.63 2.96
C LYS A 97 28.50 9.93 1.78
N ASP A 98 28.99 9.74 0.56
CA ASP A 98 28.26 10.07 -0.67
C ASP A 98 27.56 8.85 -1.30
N MET A 99 27.67 7.65 -0.68
CA MET A 99 27.08 6.42 -1.22
C MET A 99 25.55 6.40 -1.17
N ILE A 100 24.97 7.07 -0.16
CA ILE A 100 23.52 7.10 0.06
C ILE A 100 23.05 8.55 -0.06
N ASP A 101 22.23 8.81 -1.08
CA ASP A 101 21.58 10.10 -1.25
C ASP A 101 20.31 10.16 -0.39
N GLU A 102 20.41 10.81 0.77
CA GLU A 102 19.32 10.99 1.72
C GLU A 102 18.22 11.97 1.26
N SER A 103 18.38 12.60 0.09
CA SER A 103 17.31 13.41 -0.52
C SER A 103 16.14 12.55 -1.01
N TYR A 104 16.37 11.27 -1.34
CA TYR A 104 15.32 10.34 -1.72
C TYR A 104 14.58 9.80 -0.49
N LYS A 105 13.25 10.01 -0.45
CA LYS A 105 12.37 9.60 0.66
C LYS A 105 12.01 8.12 0.68
N VAL A 106 12.18 7.41 -0.44
CA VAL A 106 11.93 5.98 -0.56
C VAL A 106 13.20 5.34 -1.05
N THR A 107 13.84 4.54 -0.20
CA THR A 107 15.13 3.93 -0.52
C THR A 107 14.98 2.46 -0.93
N LEU A 108 13.98 1.75 -0.40
CA LEU A 108 13.78 0.32 -0.66
C LEU A 108 12.28 -0.03 -0.71
N GLU A 109 11.85 -0.55 -1.87
CA GLU A 109 10.47 -1.01 -2.12
C GLU A 109 10.45 -2.49 -2.53
N ILE A 110 9.47 -3.24 -2.02
CA ILE A 110 9.07 -4.53 -2.59
C ILE A 110 7.96 -4.29 -3.59
N SER A 111 8.28 -4.40 -4.88
CA SER A 111 7.33 -4.08 -5.96
C SER A 111 6.29 -5.17 -6.24
N SER A 112 6.38 -6.35 -5.60
CA SER A 112 5.34 -7.37 -5.70
C SER A 112 5.26 -8.25 -4.46
N LEU A 113 4.44 -7.84 -3.49
CA LEU A 113 4.07 -8.64 -2.34
C LEU A 113 2.76 -9.38 -2.63
N HIS A 114 2.82 -10.70 -2.71
CA HIS A 114 1.64 -11.53 -2.96
C HIS A 114 1.05 -12.15 -1.70
N TYR A 115 1.86 -12.53 -0.71
CA TYR A 115 1.36 -13.28 0.45
C TYR A 115 2.08 -12.86 1.74
N PHE A 116 1.32 -12.76 2.83
CA PHE A 116 1.80 -12.40 4.16
C PHE A 116 2.98 -13.28 4.65
N PRO A 117 2.98 -14.62 4.48
CA PRO A 117 4.11 -15.45 4.89
C PRO A 117 5.45 -15.02 4.28
N TRP A 118 5.46 -14.50 3.04
CA TRP A 118 6.68 -14.02 2.42
C TRP A 118 7.23 -12.77 3.13
N LEU A 119 6.37 -11.88 3.62
CA LEU A 119 6.78 -10.71 4.41
C LEU A 119 7.51 -11.15 5.69
N ILE A 120 7.01 -12.19 6.37
CA ILE A 120 7.66 -12.76 7.56
C ILE A 120 9.02 -13.36 7.20
N SER A 121 9.13 -14.09 6.08
CA SER A 121 10.41 -14.60 5.59
C SER A 121 11.40 -13.48 5.30
N GLN A 122 10.97 -12.39 4.67
CA GLN A 122 11.81 -11.22 4.42
C GLN A 122 12.25 -10.54 5.73
N ALA A 123 11.36 -10.44 6.72
CA ALA A 123 11.70 -9.89 8.03
C ALA A 123 12.76 -10.75 8.73
N LYS A 124 12.60 -12.08 8.72
CA LYS A 124 13.60 -13.03 9.26
C LYS A 124 14.94 -12.89 8.56
N GLN A 125 14.94 -12.88 7.22
CA GLN A 125 16.16 -12.70 6.43
C GLN A 125 16.86 -11.38 6.77
N SER A 126 16.08 -10.29 6.87
CA SER A 126 16.64 -8.96 7.16
C SER A 126 17.34 -8.92 8.52
N ILE A 127 16.76 -9.58 9.52
CA ILE A 127 17.38 -9.72 10.86
C ILE A 127 18.61 -10.62 10.79
N GLU A 128 18.48 -11.84 10.26
CA GLU A 128 19.54 -12.84 10.20
C GLU A 128 20.78 -12.32 9.46
N ARG A 129 20.55 -11.67 8.32
CA ARG A 129 21.62 -11.17 7.46
C ARG A 129 22.02 -9.76 7.77
N GLY A 130 21.38 -9.07 8.72
CA GLY A 130 21.56 -7.63 8.97
C GLY A 130 21.39 -6.79 7.71
N GLU A 131 20.33 -7.04 6.95
CA GLU A 131 19.90 -6.25 5.80
C GLU A 131 18.85 -5.22 6.25
N LEU A 132 18.73 -4.11 5.51
CA LEU A 132 17.65 -3.16 5.76
C LEU A 132 16.30 -3.78 5.37
N MET A 133 15.35 -3.76 6.30
CA MET A 133 13.98 -4.15 6.01
C MET A 133 13.32 -3.08 5.12
N PRO A 134 12.76 -3.45 3.95
CA PRO A 134 12.00 -2.52 3.12
C PRO A 134 10.79 -1.94 3.89
N SER A 135 10.50 -0.66 3.67
CA SER A 135 9.39 0.07 4.33
C SER A 135 8.30 0.51 3.35
N ARG A 136 8.41 0.14 2.08
CA ARG A 136 7.47 0.43 1.00
C ARG A 136 7.11 -0.86 0.27
N PHE A 137 5.82 -1.08 0.04
CA PHE A 137 5.33 -2.31 -0.58
C PHE A 137 4.27 -2.02 -1.65
N ILE A 138 4.32 -2.75 -2.76
CA ILE A 138 3.20 -2.87 -3.69
C ILE A 138 2.62 -4.26 -3.47
N ARG A 139 1.37 -4.31 -3.02
CA ARG A 139 0.66 -5.56 -2.81
C ARG A 139 -0.11 -5.93 -4.07
N VAL A 140 0.12 -7.13 -4.61
CA VAL A 140 -0.41 -7.55 -5.91
C VAL A 140 -1.21 -8.82 -5.74
N ARG A 141 -2.54 -8.69 -5.65
CA ARG A 141 -3.46 -9.83 -5.49
C ARG A 141 -4.84 -9.54 -6.09
N PHE A 142 -5.59 -10.61 -6.36
CA PHE A 142 -7.03 -10.51 -6.66
C PHE A 142 -7.82 -10.07 -5.43
N MET A 143 -8.74 -9.10 -5.57
CA MET A 143 -9.55 -8.57 -4.45
C MET A 143 -10.41 -9.63 -3.76
N LYS A 144 -11.00 -10.53 -4.54
CA LYS A 144 -11.92 -11.53 -3.99
C LYS A 144 -11.20 -12.55 -3.11
N GLU A 145 -10.07 -13.06 -3.59
CA GLU A 145 -9.27 -14.06 -2.88
C GLU A 145 -8.72 -13.50 -1.56
N GLN A 146 -8.12 -12.32 -1.61
CA GLN A 146 -7.52 -11.69 -0.43
C GLN A 146 -8.55 -11.29 0.64
N GLU A 147 -9.80 -11.02 0.24
CA GLU A 147 -10.85 -10.73 1.19
C GLU A 147 -11.23 -12.00 1.95
N GLU A 148 -11.16 -13.18 1.33
CA GLU A 148 -11.64 -14.45 1.90
C GLU A 148 -10.61 -15.17 2.78
N ASP A 149 -9.31 -15.10 2.45
CA ASP A 149 -8.28 -15.95 3.06
C ASP A 149 -7.64 -15.39 4.37
N GLY A 150 -7.91 -14.12 4.70
CA GLY A 150 -7.37 -13.45 5.88
C GLY A 150 -5.98 -12.82 5.69
N ASP A 151 -5.36 -13.01 4.54
CA ASP A 151 -4.04 -12.47 4.22
C ASP A 151 -4.02 -10.95 4.15
N LEU A 152 -5.12 -10.33 3.69
CA LEU A 152 -5.27 -8.88 3.70
C LEU A 152 -5.17 -8.31 5.12
N LEU A 153 -5.84 -8.94 6.09
CA LEU A 153 -5.80 -8.53 7.49
C LEU A 153 -4.39 -8.70 8.07
N ALA A 154 -3.74 -9.83 7.79
CA ALA A 154 -2.39 -10.10 8.27
C ALA A 154 -1.36 -9.13 7.68
N THR A 155 -1.43 -8.89 6.38
CA THR A 155 -0.52 -7.97 5.68
C THR A 155 -0.69 -6.53 6.19
N ILE A 156 -1.92 -6.01 6.28
CA ILE A 156 -2.16 -4.65 6.82
C ILE A 156 -1.66 -4.55 8.27
N SER A 157 -1.86 -5.59 9.08
CA SER A 157 -1.34 -5.63 10.46
C SER A 157 0.18 -5.55 10.48
N ALA A 158 0.86 -6.33 9.64
CA ALA A 158 2.32 -6.29 9.51
C ALA A 158 2.84 -4.93 9.06
N MET A 159 2.20 -4.29 8.06
CA MET A 159 2.58 -2.95 7.62
C MET A 159 2.48 -1.94 8.74
N LYS A 160 1.42 -2.01 9.55
CA LYS A 160 1.24 -1.14 10.71
C LYS A 160 2.24 -1.41 11.83
N ILE A 161 2.60 -2.68 12.07
CA ILE A 161 3.63 -3.05 13.03
C ILE A 161 4.97 -2.42 12.62
N LEU A 162 5.35 -2.56 11.35
CA LEU A 162 6.61 -2.06 10.78
C LEU A 162 6.64 -0.54 10.57
N GLY A 163 5.48 0.13 10.56
CA GLY A 163 5.38 1.54 10.16
C GLY A 163 5.59 1.74 8.65
N SER A 164 5.33 0.70 7.86
CA SER A 164 5.51 0.69 6.42
C SER A 164 4.36 1.36 5.68
N THR A 165 4.65 1.85 4.47
CA THR A 165 3.64 2.30 3.52
C THR A 165 3.41 1.25 2.45
N TRP A 166 2.19 1.17 1.93
CA TRP A 166 1.87 0.27 0.84
C TRP A 166 0.84 0.86 -0.11
N VAL A 167 0.71 0.24 -1.28
CA VAL A 167 -0.41 0.43 -2.20
C VAL A 167 -0.95 -0.93 -2.60
N GLU A 168 -2.26 -1.02 -2.79
CA GLU A 168 -2.89 -2.19 -3.38
C GLU A 168 -2.89 -2.01 -4.90
N SER A 169 -2.26 -2.94 -5.61
CA SER A 169 -2.41 -3.10 -7.05
C SER A 169 -3.31 -4.31 -7.26
N LEU A 170 -4.48 -4.08 -7.87
CA LEU A 170 -5.35 -5.18 -8.23
C LEU A 170 -4.66 -5.97 -9.33
N ASP A 171 -4.45 -7.27 -9.10
CA ASP A 171 -3.94 -8.14 -10.15
C ASP A 171 -5.03 -8.30 -11.21
N THR A 172 -5.07 -7.40 -12.20
CA THR A 172 -6.11 -7.42 -13.23
C THR A 172 -5.75 -8.36 -14.37
N LYS A 173 -4.47 -8.76 -14.53
CA LYS A 173 -3.84 -9.51 -15.66
C LYS A 173 -4.36 -9.25 -17.09
N GLY A 174 -5.31 -8.34 -17.29
CA GLY A 174 -6.15 -8.17 -18.48
C GLY A 174 -6.84 -9.43 -19.00
N THR A 175 -6.80 -10.57 -18.31
CA THR A 175 -7.31 -11.84 -18.87
C THR A 175 -8.83 -11.87 -18.97
N ASP A 176 -9.52 -10.98 -18.27
CA ASP A 176 -10.97 -10.79 -18.32
C ASP A 176 -11.41 -9.65 -19.26
N GLY A 177 -10.48 -9.01 -19.98
CA GLY A 177 -10.76 -7.89 -20.88
C GLY A 177 -10.99 -6.54 -20.20
N SER A 178 -10.84 -6.43 -18.87
CA SER A 178 -11.08 -5.20 -18.12
C SER A 178 -9.92 -4.20 -18.13
N ASN A 179 -8.74 -4.62 -18.60
CA ASN A 179 -7.57 -3.76 -18.65
C ASN A 179 -7.55 -2.96 -19.95
N LEU A 180 -7.98 -1.71 -19.88
CA LEU A 180 -7.93 -0.73 -20.98
C LEU A 180 -6.54 -0.57 -21.61
N HIS A 181 -5.46 -0.80 -20.85
CA HIS A 181 -4.09 -0.75 -21.39
C HIS A 181 -3.70 -2.01 -22.18
N LEU A 182 -4.43 -3.12 -22.01
CA LEU A 182 -4.23 -4.37 -22.75
C LEU A 182 -5.21 -4.56 -23.92
N GLY A 183 -6.27 -3.75 -24.00
CA GLY A 183 -7.26 -3.76 -25.09
C GLY A 183 -6.90 -2.95 -26.33
N GLY A 184 -5.76 -2.26 -26.34
CA GLY A 184 -5.38 -1.36 -27.43
C GLY A 184 -6.30 -0.13 -27.58
N ALA A 185 -5.97 0.76 -28.51
CA ALA A 185 -6.66 2.04 -28.72
C ALA A 185 -8.17 1.89 -29.04
N GLU A 186 -8.58 0.71 -29.49
CA GLU A 186 -9.96 0.40 -29.89
C GLU A 186 -10.93 0.30 -28.69
N THR A 187 -10.41 0.22 -27.46
CA THR A 187 -11.23 0.19 -26.23
C THR A 187 -11.54 1.57 -25.64
N ILE A 188 -11.11 2.65 -26.30
CA ILE A 188 -11.28 4.04 -25.82
C ILE A 188 -12.51 4.73 -26.47
N THR A 189 -13.33 4.02 -27.26
CA THR A 189 -14.49 4.62 -27.97
C THR A 189 -15.71 4.81 -27.09
#